data_AF-A0A7K1ERV6-F1
#
_entry.id   AF-A0A7K1ERV6-F1
#
_cell.length_a   1.000
_cell.length_b   1.000
_cell.length_c   1.000
_cell.angle_alpha   90.00
_cell.angle_beta   90.00
_cell.angle_gamma   90.00
#
_symmetry.space_group_name_H-M   'P 1'
#
loop_
_entity.id
_entity.type
_entity.pdbx_description
1 polymer ?
#
loop_
_entity_poly.entity_id
_entity_poly.type
_entity_poly.pdbx_seq_one_letter_code
_entity_poly.pdbx_strand_id
1 'polypeptide(L)'
;MNYPLLAGIGDLLSRRTAELLDQADELSAFRKEFFIKDESLCYLDGNSLGRLPLATIDSVSNFLTNEWGAELVDGWSRWIDEAQPAGDLLGRATLGAAAGQVLVCDTTSVNFYQLCVAAIKARPGRKTIIID
;
A
#
# COMPACT_ATOMS: atom_id res chain seq x y z
N MET A 1 13.14 22.47 23.87
CA MET A 1 11.94 22.31 23.03
C MET A 1 10.93 21.49 23.81
N ASN A 2 9.81 22.10 24.22
CA ASN A 2 8.71 21.38 24.85
C ASN A 2 7.85 20.77 23.74
N TYR A 3 7.90 19.44 23.58
CA TYR A 3 6.98 18.70 22.73
C TYR A 3 5.69 18.43 23.54
N PRO A 4 4.56 19.08 23.23
CA PRO A 4 3.33 18.96 24.03
C PRO A 4 2.77 17.54 24.08
N LEU A 5 3.05 16.73 23.05
CA LEU A 5 2.65 15.32 22.94
C LEU A 5 3.42 14.38 23.87
N LEU A 6 4.55 14.80 24.45
CA LEU A 6 5.43 13.95 25.28
C LEU A 6 5.52 14.42 26.74
N ALA A 7 4.77 15.47 27.10
CA ALA A 7 4.74 15.97 28.47
C ALA A 7 4.10 14.94 29.40
N GLY A 8 4.91 14.32 30.28
CA GLY A 8 4.45 13.34 31.27
C GLY A 8 4.75 11.87 30.96
N ILE A 9 5.44 11.56 29.85
CA ILE A 9 5.70 10.16 29.43
C ILE A 9 6.96 9.55 30.10
N GLY A 10 7.68 10.31 30.92
CA GLY A 10 8.88 9.81 31.63
C GLY A 10 10.14 9.87 30.76
N ASP A 11 11.15 9.06 31.09
CA ASP A 11 12.41 8.99 30.34
C ASP A 11 12.20 8.35 28.96
N LEU A 12 12.44 9.10 27.89
CA LEU A 12 12.22 8.68 26.50
C LEU A 12 13.08 7.49 26.07
N LEU A 13 14.19 7.21 26.76
CA LEU A 13 15.05 6.07 26.45
C LEU A 13 14.68 4.81 27.24
N SER A 14 13.71 4.90 28.16
CA SER A 14 13.34 3.76 29.00
C SER A 14 12.37 2.82 28.29
N ARG A 15 12.51 1.51 28.56
CA ARG A 15 11.55 0.47 28.12
C ARG A 15 10.12 0.79 28.56
N ARG A 16 9.94 1.33 29.77
CA ARG A 16 8.62 1.66 30.33
C ARG A 16 7.88 2.68 29.46
N THR A 17 8.59 3.66 28.93
CA THR A 17 8.03 4.67 28.03
C THR A 17 7.52 4.03 26.75
N ALA A 18 8.28 3.13 26.13
CA ALA A 18 7.84 2.40 24.95
C ALA A 18 6.57 1.56 25.22
N GLU A 19 6.54 0.81 26.33
CA GLU A 19 5.37 0.01 26.71
C GLU A 19 4.11 0.86 26.97
N LEU A 20 4.27 2.09 27.47
CA LEU A 20 3.16 3.04 27.64
C LEU A 20 2.66 3.59 26.31
N LEU A 21 3.57 3.84 25.35
CA LEU A 21 3.20 4.28 24.01
C LEU A 21 2.46 3.17 23.25
N ASP A 22 2.92 1.92 23.35
CA ASP A 22 2.23 0.76 22.76
C ASP A 22 0.81 0.58 23.34
N GLN A 23 0.64 0.78 24.65
CA GLN A 23 -0.67 0.70 25.30
C GLN A 23 -1.62 1.82 24.89
N ALA A 24 -1.09 2.98 24.52
CA ALA A 24 -1.87 4.14 24.08
C ALA A 24 -2.11 4.17 22.55
N ASP A 25 -1.52 3.24 21.79
CA ASP A 25 -1.63 3.21 20.33
C ASP A 25 -3.03 2.74 19.88
N GLU A 26 -3.82 3.69 19.38
CA GLU A 26 -5.14 3.44 18.79
C GLU A 26 -5.09 2.54 17.55
N LEU A 27 -3.92 2.40 16.91
CA LEU A 27 -3.70 1.55 15.73
C LEU A 27 -3.16 0.15 16.07
N SER A 28 -2.87 -0.13 17.34
CA SER A 28 -2.26 -1.39 17.80
C SER A 28 -3.03 -2.63 17.33
N ALA A 29 -4.35 -2.52 17.19
CA ALA A 29 -5.21 -3.58 16.69
C ALA A 29 -4.87 -4.03 15.27
N PHE A 30 -4.33 -3.16 14.40
CA PHE A 30 -3.99 -3.52 13.02
C PHE A 30 -2.83 -4.49 12.90
N ARG A 31 -1.98 -4.60 13.94
CA ARG A 31 -0.87 -5.58 13.95
C ARG A 31 -1.37 -7.01 13.71
N LYS A 32 -2.55 -7.35 14.24
CA LYS A 32 -3.15 -8.68 14.12
C LYS A 32 -3.62 -9.02 12.70
N GLU A 33 -3.74 -8.03 11.82
CA GLU A 33 -4.17 -8.20 10.43
C GLU A 33 -3.02 -8.68 9.53
N PHE A 34 -1.80 -8.80 10.08
CA PHE A 34 -0.60 -9.21 9.36
C PHE A 34 -0.11 -10.59 9.80
N PHE A 35 0.46 -11.33 8.85
CA PHE A 35 1.12 -12.60 9.12
C PHE A 35 2.45 -12.37 9.85
N ILE A 36 2.56 -12.93 11.06
CA ILE A 36 3.74 -12.83 11.92
C ILE A 36 4.12 -14.24 12.36
N LYS A 37 5.16 -14.79 11.70
CA LYS A 37 5.68 -16.13 12.02
C LYS A 37 6.58 -16.13 13.26
N ASP A 38 7.37 -15.08 13.42
CA ASP A 38 8.33 -14.92 14.51
C ASP A 38 8.04 -13.60 15.23
N GLU A 39 7.54 -13.71 16.46
CA GLU A 39 7.19 -12.58 17.33
C GLU A 39 8.43 -11.82 17.84
N SER A 40 9.61 -12.43 17.78
CA SER A 40 10.88 -11.80 18.21
C SER A 40 11.54 -10.97 17.11
N LEU A 41 11.13 -11.15 15.85
CA LEU A 41 11.70 -10.42 14.72
C LEU A 41 11.20 -8.97 14.68
N CYS A 42 12.11 -8.03 14.94
CA CYS A 42 11.88 -6.61 14.69
C CYS A 42 12.11 -6.29 13.20
N TYR A 43 11.04 -6.28 12.41
CA TYR A 43 11.10 -6.05 10.96
C TYR A 43 11.01 -4.56 10.62
N LEU A 44 12.15 -3.96 10.26
CA LEU A 44 12.31 -2.52 10.02
C LEU A 44 12.60 -2.17 8.54
N ASP A 45 12.25 -3.07 7.61
CA ASP A 45 12.47 -2.88 6.16
C ASP A 45 11.15 -2.92 5.36
N GLY A 46 10.04 -2.54 6.01
CA GLY A 46 8.70 -2.51 5.43
C GLY A 46 8.53 -1.52 4.27
N ASN A 47 9.44 -0.54 4.17
CA ASN A 47 9.52 0.41 3.05
C ASN A 47 10.01 -0.24 1.75
N SER A 48 10.74 -1.36 1.85
CA SER A 48 11.20 -2.14 0.70
C SER A 48 10.16 -3.20 0.34
N LEU A 49 9.72 -3.97 1.34
CA LEU A 49 8.68 -4.98 1.16
C LEU A 49 7.70 -4.99 2.35
N GLY A 50 6.43 -4.72 2.07
CA GLY A 50 5.39 -4.76 3.09
C GLY A 50 5.20 -6.15 3.69
N ARG A 51 4.88 -6.20 4.99
CA ARG A 51 4.49 -7.46 5.65
C ARG A 51 3.16 -7.95 5.06
N LEU A 52 3.03 -9.27 4.86
CA LEU A 52 1.84 -9.90 4.27
C LEU A 52 0.58 -9.68 5.12
N PRO A 53 -0.48 -9.03 4.61
CA PRO A 53 -1.79 -9.04 5.24
C PRO A 53 -2.43 -10.43 5.17
N LEU A 54 -3.14 -10.83 6.23
CA LEU A 54 -3.84 -12.13 6.28
C LEU A 54 -4.94 -12.22 5.23
N ALA A 55 -5.68 -11.14 4.99
CA ALA A 55 -6.73 -11.09 3.98
C ALA A 55 -6.21 -11.34 2.53
N THR A 56 -4.92 -11.08 2.27
CA THR A 56 -4.30 -11.40 0.98
C THR A 56 -4.21 -12.91 0.77
N ILE A 57 -3.96 -13.68 1.83
CA ILE A 57 -3.94 -15.16 1.76
C ILE A 57 -5.30 -15.66 1.32
N ASP A 58 -6.36 -15.23 2.00
CA ASP A 58 -7.73 -15.66 1.72
C ASP A 58 -8.17 -15.26 0.30
N SER A 59 -7.90 -14.01 -0.10
CA SER A 59 -8.28 -13.48 -1.42
C SER A 59 -7.57 -14.24 -2.56
N VAL A 60 -6.26 -14.46 -2.43
CA VAL A 60 -5.49 -15.17 -3.46
C VAL A 60 -5.86 -16.65 -3.49
N SER A 61 -6.03 -17.30 -2.34
CA SER A 61 -6.47 -18.71 -2.30
C SER A 61 -7.84 -18.89 -2.95
N ASN A 62 -8.80 -18.00 -2.67
CA ASN A 62 -10.11 -18.01 -3.31
C ASN A 62 -10.01 -17.81 -4.83
N PHE A 63 -9.23 -16.82 -5.28
CA PHE A 63 -9.02 -16.58 -6.70
C PHE A 63 -8.47 -17.82 -7.42
N LEU A 64 -7.48 -18.50 -6.84
CA LEU A 64 -6.86 -19.67 -7.47
C LEU A 64 -7.85 -20.83 -7.66
N THR A 65 -8.66 -21.16 -6.65
CA THR A 65 -9.51 -22.36 -6.69
C THR A 65 -10.91 -22.08 -7.21
N ASN A 66 -11.54 -21.00 -6.77
CA ASN A 66 -12.96 -20.74 -6.99
C ASN A 66 -13.22 -19.82 -8.17
N GLU A 67 -12.22 -19.06 -8.63
CA GLU A 67 -12.33 -18.21 -9.81
C GLU A 67 -11.54 -18.80 -10.97
N TRP A 68 -10.21 -18.76 -10.93
CA TRP A 68 -9.38 -19.22 -12.04
C TRP A 68 -9.61 -20.71 -12.35
N GLY A 69 -9.49 -21.57 -11.34
CA GLY A 69 -9.65 -23.01 -11.52
C GLY A 69 -11.06 -23.43 -11.97
N ALA A 70 -12.10 -22.71 -11.56
CA ALA A 70 -13.49 -23.06 -11.84
C ALA A 70 -14.05 -22.38 -13.10
N GLU A 71 -13.77 -21.10 -13.31
CA GLU A 71 -14.34 -20.29 -14.38
C GLU A 71 -13.52 -20.32 -15.68
N LEU A 72 -12.23 -20.64 -15.60
CA LEU A 72 -11.33 -20.65 -16.76
C LEU A 72 -11.43 -19.34 -17.58
N VAL A 73 -11.72 -19.43 -18.88
CA VAL A 73 -11.83 -18.26 -19.77
C VAL A 73 -13.09 -17.44 -19.49
N ASP A 74 -14.12 -17.99 -18.84
CA ASP A 74 -15.38 -17.28 -18.62
C ASP A 74 -15.21 -16.13 -17.60
N GLY A 75 -14.26 -16.29 -16.66
CA GLY A 75 -13.93 -15.27 -15.66
C GLY A 75 -13.25 -14.02 -16.24
N TRP A 76 -12.75 -14.10 -17.48
CA TRP A 76 -11.97 -13.03 -18.11
C TRP A 76 -12.76 -11.72 -18.24
N SER A 77 -14.07 -11.82 -18.47
CA SER A 77 -14.97 -10.65 -18.56
C SER A 77 -15.01 -9.81 -17.29
N ARG A 78 -14.71 -10.39 -16.12
CA ARG A 78 -14.60 -9.68 -14.84
C ARG A 78 -13.17 -9.23 -14.58
N TRP A 79 -12.20 -10.12 -14.78
CA TRP A 79 -10.80 -9.86 -14.43
C TRP A 79 -10.16 -8.72 -15.23
N ILE A 80 -10.62 -8.48 -16.46
CA ILE A 80 -10.09 -7.40 -17.30
C ILE A 80 -10.30 -6.02 -16.70
N ASP A 81 -11.40 -5.85 -15.95
CA ASP A 81 -11.77 -4.55 -15.43
C ASP A 81 -11.11 -4.25 -14.08
N GLU A 82 -10.50 -5.24 -13.40
CA GLU A 82 -9.99 -5.13 -12.02
C GLU A 82 -8.95 -4.01 -11.80
N ALA A 83 -8.25 -3.59 -12.85
CA ALA A 83 -7.34 -2.45 -12.79
C ALA A 83 -8.05 -1.16 -12.33
N GLN A 84 -9.32 -0.96 -12.72
CA GLN A 84 -10.09 0.24 -12.42
C GLN A 84 -10.66 0.24 -10.99
N PRO A 85 -11.37 -0.80 -10.50
CA PRO A 85 -11.80 -0.88 -9.10
C PRO A 85 -10.64 -0.84 -8.11
N ALA A 86 -9.52 -1.52 -8.41
CA ALA A 86 -8.31 -1.45 -7.60
C ALA A 86 -7.72 -0.03 -7.59
N GLY A 87 -7.72 0.64 -8.76
CA GLY A 87 -7.34 2.04 -8.90
C GLY A 87 -8.21 2.99 -8.08
N ASP A 88 -9.53 2.86 -8.16
CA ASP A 88 -10.48 3.69 -7.39
C ASP A 88 -10.35 3.47 -5.88
N LEU A 89 -10.06 2.23 -5.45
CA LEU A 89 -9.73 1.92 -4.06
C LEU A 89 -8.44 2.60 -3.61
N LEU A 90 -7.36 2.50 -4.38
CA LEU A 90 -6.10 3.18 -4.05
C LEU A 90 -6.29 4.70 -4.04
N GLY A 91 -6.96 5.24 -5.05
CA GLY A 91 -7.23 6.66 -5.23
C GLY A 91 -7.92 7.28 -4.02
N ARG A 92 -9.01 6.65 -3.55
CA ARG A 92 -9.77 7.14 -2.39
C ARG A 92 -9.07 6.90 -1.05
N ALA A 93 -8.29 5.82 -0.93
CA ALA A 93 -7.69 5.43 0.35
C ALA A 93 -6.43 6.24 0.69
N THR A 94 -5.62 6.60 -0.32
CA THR A 94 -4.29 7.18 -0.05
C THR A 94 -3.91 8.38 -0.93
N LEU A 95 -4.43 8.48 -2.16
CA LEU A 95 -3.97 9.50 -3.12
C LEU A 95 -4.85 10.76 -3.17
N GLY A 96 -6.07 10.71 -2.63
CA GLY A 96 -7.05 11.80 -2.76
C GLY A 96 -7.58 11.98 -4.18
N ALA A 97 -7.54 10.94 -5.01
CA ALA A 97 -8.02 10.95 -6.38
C ALA A 97 -9.51 10.54 -6.47
N ALA A 98 -10.24 11.13 -7.42
CA ALA A 98 -11.62 10.74 -7.68
C ALA A 98 -11.70 9.42 -8.47
N ALA A 99 -12.89 8.80 -8.47
CA ALA A 99 -13.14 7.61 -9.28
C ALA A 99 -12.83 7.87 -10.77
N GLY A 100 -12.22 6.89 -11.44
CA GLY A 100 -11.80 7.00 -12.83
C GLY A 100 -10.49 7.75 -13.07
N GLN A 101 -9.78 8.19 -12.02
CA GLN A 101 -8.51 8.93 -12.15
C GLN A 101 -7.25 8.10 -11.89
N VAL A 102 -7.40 6.86 -11.43
CA VAL A 102 -6.29 5.96 -11.06
C VAL A 102 -6.56 4.57 -11.62
N LEU A 103 -5.49 3.89 -12.07
CA LEU A 103 -5.47 2.47 -12.40
C LEU A 103 -4.36 1.80 -11.60
N VAL A 104 -4.57 0.55 -11.16
CA VAL A 104 -3.49 -0.31 -10.66
C VAL A 104 -3.07 -1.25 -11.79
N CYS A 105 -1.89 -1.01 -12.38
CA CYS A 105 -1.37 -1.76 -13.52
C CYS A 105 0.16 -1.74 -13.57
N ASP A 106 0.74 -2.68 -14.32
CA ASP A 106 2.18 -2.77 -14.63
C ASP A 106 3.11 -2.64 -13.40
N THR A 107 4.24 -1.95 -13.57
CA THR A 107 5.23 -1.64 -12.54
C THR A 107 5.49 -0.14 -12.50
N THR A 108 6.07 0.37 -11.40
CA THR A 108 6.39 1.79 -11.23
C THR A 108 7.20 2.34 -12.42
N SER A 109 8.25 1.63 -12.86
CA SER A 109 9.11 2.09 -13.95
C SER A 109 8.38 2.13 -15.30
N VAL A 110 7.50 1.16 -15.57
CA VAL A 110 6.71 1.13 -16.80
C VAL A 110 5.70 2.28 -16.82
N ASN A 111 4.93 2.45 -15.75
CA ASN A 111 3.96 3.54 -15.62
C ASN A 111 4.64 4.92 -15.70
N PHE A 112 5.79 5.07 -15.04
CA PHE A 112 6.56 6.31 -15.09
C PHE A 112 7.04 6.63 -16.49
N TYR A 113 7.57 5.63 -17.22
CA TYR A 113 7.97 5.82 -18.60
C TYR A 113 6.80 6.26 -19.49
N GLN A 114 5.64 5.60 -19.38
CA GLN A 114 4.43 5.98 -20.12
C GLN A 114 4.00 7.42 -19.80
N LEU A 115 4.02 7.81 -18.52
CA LEU A 115 3.72 9.17 -18.07
C LEU A 115 4.70 10.19 -18.66
N CYS A 116 6.00 9.92 -18.64
CA CYS A 116 7.01 10.81 -19.23
C CYS A 116 6.76 10.98 -20.74
N VAL A 117 6.49 9.90 -21.47
CA VAL A 117 6.18 9.96 -22.90
C VAL A 117 4.92 10.81 -23.16
N ALA A 118 3.87 10.64 -22.35
CA ALA A 118 2.66 11.45 -22.45
C ALA A 118 2.94 12.94 -22.17
N ALA A 119 3.70 13.26 -21.12
CA ALA A 119 4.06 14.63 -20.75
C ALA A 119 4.90 15.33 -21.82
N ILE A 120 5.87 14.63 -22.42
CA ILE A 120 6.69 15.15 -23.54
C ILE A 120 5.80 15.50 -24.73
N LYS A 121 4.91 14.58 -25.12
CA LYS A 121 3.98 14.78 -26.26
C LYS A 121 3.01 15.93 -26.00
N ALA A 122 2.57 16.12 -24.75
CA ALA A 122 1.64 17.18 -24.37
C ALA A 122 2.23 18.60 -24.44
N ARG A 123 3.57 18.76 -24.40
CA ARG A 123 4.24 20.07 -24.45
C ARG A 123 5.34 20.12 -25.52
N PRO A 124 4.97 20.11 -26.82
CA PRO A 124 5.94 20.20 -27.90
C PRO A 124 6.88 21.41 -27.75
N GLY A 125 8.17 21.21 -28.02
CA GLY A 125 9.19 22.27 -27.95
C GLY A 125 9.81 22.48 -26.56
N ARG A 126 9.22 21.95 -25.48
CA ARG A 126 9.90 21.90 -24.16
C ARG A 126 10.87 20.70 -24.14
N LYS A 127 12.12 20.94 -23.73
CA LYS A 127 13.21 19.95 -23.81
C LYS A 127 13.74 19.49 -22.45
N THR A 128 13.24 20.04 -21.35
CA THR A 128 13.73 19.75 -20.01
C THR A 128 12.60 19.20 -19.16
N ILE A 129 12.83 18.04 -18.56
CA ILE A 129 11.99 17.41 -17.55
C ILE A 129 12.85 17.35 -16.28
N ILE A 130 12.32 17.81 -15.16
CA ILE A 130 12.93 17.66 -13.85
C ILE A 130 12.13 16.57 -13.15
N ILE A 131 12.82 15.56 -12.64
CA ILE A 131 12.28 14.42 -11.92
C ILE A 131 13.10 14.23 -10.64
N ASP A 132 12.49 13.65 -9.60
CA ASP A 132 13.17 13.23 -8.38
C ASP A 132 13.77 11.82 -8.50
#